data_AF-A0A933MPC4-F1
#
_entry.id   AF-A0A933MPC4-F1
#
_cell.length_a   1.000
_cell.length_b   1.000
_cell.length_c   1.000
_cell.angle_alpha   90.00
_cell.angle_beta   90.00
_cell.angle_gamma   90.00
#
_symmetry.space_group_name_H-M   'P 1'
#
loop_
_entity.id
_entity.type
_entity.pdbx_description
1 polymer ?
#
loop_
_entity_poly.entity_id
_entity_poly.type
_entity_poly.pdbx_seq_one_letter_code
_entity_poly.pdbx_strand_id
1 'polypeptide(L)'
;MAVSHADRTAAWHVKEDGRIIQSTHFDPRTGRVTRQETHQGSGTDGCWARGQAWGVYGFAAAYRATGEERFLEVADRTAAYYFRRAGDDLVPFYCFDDPARPNVPRDSSAAAITCAGLMILAEHAQDPIRRQRSRDRAEALLSALVAGSLTPLDENDRRPRGMLLHGCYNKNAGWHTDHELVWGDYFLLEALRAWSRLR
;
A
#
# COMPACT_ATOMS: atom_id res chain seq x y z
N MET A 1 -14.21 -14.47 13.55
CA MET A 1 -12.74 -14.35 13.64
C MET A 1 -12.18 -13.24 12.77
N ALA A 2 -12.47 -13.17 11.46
CA ALA A 2 -11.90 -12.14 10.57
C ALA A 2 -12.17 -10.70 11.00
N VAL A 3 -13.42 -10.35 11.35
CA VAL A 3 -13.78 -9.01 11.86
C VAL A 3 -12.99 -8.66 13.13
N SER A 4 -12.95 -9.57 14.09
CA SER A 4 -12.16 -9.38 15.32
C SER A 4 -10.66 -9.20 15.02
N HIS A 5 -10.10 -9.93 14.06
CA HIS A 5 -8.72 -9.73 13.65
C HIS A 5 -8.51 -8.34 13.05
N ALA A 6 -9.40 -7.87 12.15
CA ALA A 6 -9.32 -6.53 11.57
C ALA A 6 -9.42 -5.43 12.64
N ASP A 7 -10.37 -5.54 13.58
CA ASP A 7 -10.53 -4.58 14.69
C ASP A 7 -9.27 -4.51 15.55
N ARG A 8 -8.71 -5.67 15.90
CA ARG A 8 -7.49 -5.75 16.69
C ARG A 8 -6.27 -5.23 15.94
N THR A 9 -6.16 -5.52 14.65
CA THR A 9 -5.11 -4.97 13.79
C THR A 9 -5.21 -3.44 13.71
N ALA A 10 -6.42 -2.89 13.59
CA ALA A 10 -6.63 -1.44 13.61
C ALA A 10 -6.15 -0.83 14.93
N ALA A 11 -6.53 -1.45 16.06
CA ALA A 11 -6.17 -0.96 17.39
C ALA A 11 -4.67 -1.03 17.70
N TRP A 12 -3.98 -2.07 17.23
CA TRP A 12 -2.57 -2.29 17.58
C TRP A 12 -1.59 -1.71 16.56
N HIS A 13 -1.91 -1.76 15.27
CA HIS A 13 -0.95 -1.45 14.21
C HIS A 13 -1.14 -0.06 13.60
N VAL A 14 -2.35 0.52 13.66
CA VAL A 14 -2.64 1.82 13.05
C VAL A 14 -2.44 2.92 14.09
N LYS A 15 -1.48 3.82 13.85
CA LYS A 15 -1.29 5.03 14.67
C LYS A 15 -2.35 6.09 14.33
N GLU A 16 -2.46 7.08 15.21
CA GLU A 16 -3.42 8.18 15.09
C GLU A 16 -3.27 8.98 13.79
N ASP A 17 -2.04 9.15 13.30
CA ASP A 17 -1.74 9.84 12.04
C ASP A 17 -1.97 8.97 10.78
N GLY A 18 -2.35 7.71 10.97
CA GLY A 18 -2.56 6.71 9.92
C GLY A 18 -1.35 5.83 9.59
N ARG A 19 -0.21 6.00 10.27
CA ARG A 19 0.96 5.16 10.07
C ARG A 19 0.69 3.72 10.49
N ILE A 20 1.13 2.76 9.68
CA ILE A 20 1.10 1.33 10.02
C ILE A 20 2.44 0.91 10.65
N ILE A 21 2.37 0.22 11.77
CA ILE A 21 3.47 -0.58 12.31
C ILE A 21 3.48 -1.93 11.59
N GLN A 22 4.65 -2.38 11.16
CA GLN A 22 4.77 -3.65 10.44
C GLN A 22 4.47 -4.87 11.32
N SER A 23 4.98 -4.91 12.56
CA SER A 23 4.87 -6.10 13.41
C SER A 23 4.61 -5.73 14.87
N THR A 24 3.65 -6.43 15.48
CA THR A 24 3.37 -6.37 16.92
C THR A 24 3.52 -7.76 17.51
N HIS A 25 4.28 -7.86 18.59
CA HIS A 25 4.49 -9.10 19.35
C HIS A 25 3.62 -9.10 20.60
N PHE A 26 3.12 -10.27 20.96
CA PHE A 26 2.21 -10.45 22.08
C PHE A 26 2.74 -11.52 23.03
N ASP A 27 2.47 -11.32 24.32
CA ASP A 27 2.59 -12.39 25.29
C ASP A 27 1.50 -13.45 25.03
N PRO A 28 1.84 -14.72 24.77
CA PRO A 28 0.87 -15.73 24.35
C PRO A 28 -0.10 -16.16 25.46
N ARG A 29 0.18 -15.83 26.72
CA ARG A 29 -0.69 -16.15 27.87
C ARG A 29 -1.66 -15.02 28.18
N THR A 30 -1.21 -13.77 28.07
CA THR A 30 -1.97 -12.58 28.50
C THR A 30 -2.53 -11.76 27.34
N GLY A 31 -2.04 -11.97 26.11
CA GLY A 31 -2.42 -11.16 24.94
C GLY A 31 -1.92 -9.72 24.97
N ARG A 32 -1.07 -9.35 25.93
CA ARG A 32 -0.50 -8.01 26.05
C ARG A 32 0.54 -7.78 24.98
N VAL A 33 0.56 -6.57 24.40
CA VAL A 33 1.62 -6.12 23.50
C VAL A 33 2.94 -6.07 24.28
N THR A 34 3.98 -6.69 23.72
CA THR A 34 5.32 -6.74 24.30
C THR A 34 6.33 -5.94 23.48
N ARG A 35 6.18 -5.91 22.16
CA ARG A 35 7.06 -5.18 21.24
C ARG A 35 6.32 -4.76 19.98
N GLN A 36 6.70 -3.61 19.44
CA GLN A 36 6.26 -3.11 18.14
C GLN A 36 7.50 -2.73 17.36
N GLU A 37 7.64 -3.22 16.13
CA GLU A 37 8.85 -2.99 15.34
C GLU A 37 8.59 -3.11 13.84
N THR A 38 9.60 -2.71 13.07
CA THR A 38 9.74 -3.00 11.64
C THR A 38 10.97 -3.89 11.45
N HIS A 39 10.88 -4.86 10.54
CA HIS A 39 12.00 -5.72 10.13
C HIS A 39 12.31 -5.57 8.62
N GLN A 40 11.39 -5.01 7.83
CA GLN A 40 11.62 -4.67 6.41
C GLN A 40 11.63 -3.16 6.14
N GLY A 41 11.25 -2.34 7.12
CA GLY A 41 11.43 -0.89 7.08
C GLY A 41 12.80 -0.45 7.60
N SER A 42 13.09 0.84 7.48
CA SER A 42 14.35 1.44 7.94
C SER A 42 14.38 1.54 9.47
N GLY A 43 15.48 1.15 10.10
CA GLY A 43 15.63 1.18 11.56
C GLY A 43 14.60 0.33 12.31
N THR A 44 14.23 0.74 13.53
CA THR A 44 13.25 0.04 14.39
C THR A 44 11.81 0.51 14.17
N ASP A 45 11.64 1.75 13.71
CA ASP A 45 10.36 2.44 13.68
C ASP A 45 9.96 2.96 12.29
N GLY A 46 10.76 2.69 11.25
CA GLY A 46 10.51 3.17 9.90
C GLY A 46 9.21 2.66 9.30
N CYS A 47 8.51 3.54 8.60
CA CYS A 47 7.27 3.22 7.92
C CYS A 47 7.54 2.53 6.58
N TRP A 48 7.58 1.19 6.62
CA TRP A 48 7.70 0.35 5.43
C TRP A 48 6.51 0.56 4.48
N ALA A 49 6.80 0.97 3.24
CA ALA A 49 5.78 1.46 2.32
C ALA A 49 4.75 0.39 1.95
N ARG A 50 5.18 -0.86 1.72
CA ARG A 50 4.26 -1.97 1.46
C ARG A 50 3.44 -2.36 2.69
N GLY A 51 3.96 -2.18 3.89
CA GLY A 51 3.18 -2.35 5.13
C GLY A 51 2.05 -1.34 5.23
N GLN A 52 2.32 -0.08 4.88
CA GLN A 52 1.29 0.95 4.77
C GLN A 52 0.24 0.58 3.71
N ALA A 53 0.69 0.12 2.54
CA ALA A 53 -0.19 -0.30 1.45
C ALA A 53 -1.11 -1.46 1.85
N TRP A 54 -0.60 -2.45 2.60
CA TRP A 54 -1.42 -3.53 3.17
C TRP A 54 -2.50 -3.01 4.12
N GLY A 55 -2.23 -1.95 4.88
CA GLY A 55 -3.24 -1.26 5.67
C GLY A 55 -4.37 -0.73 4.79
N VAL A 56 -4.03 0.02 3.74
CA VAL A 56 -5.01 0.61 2.81
C VAL A 56 -5.88 -0.49 2.19
N TYR A 57 -5.26 -1.49 1.56
CA TYR A 57 -5.98 -2.56 0.87
C TYR A 57 -6.77 -3.44 1.85
N GLY A 58 -6.16 -3.85 2.96
CA GLY A 58 -6.77 -4.76 3.93
C GLY A 58 -8.02 -4.19 4.57
N PHE A 59 -7.99 -2.91 4.98
CA PHE A 59 -9.16 -2.26 5.55
C PHE A 59 -10.22 -1.90 4.50
N ALA A 60 -9.83 -1.58 3.27
CA ALA A 60 -10.78 -1.44 2.16
C ALA A 60 -11.49 -2.77 1.86
N ALA A 61 -10.75 -3.89 1.84
CA ALA A 61 -11.31 -5.22 1.66
C ALA A 61 -12.23 -5.63 2.82
N ALA A 62 -11.88 -5.29 4.07
CA ALA A 62 -12.73 -5.51 5.23
C ALA A 62 -14.04 -4.71 5.14
N TYR A 63 -13.97 -3.44 4.72
CA TYR A 63 -15.16 -2.62 4.46
C TYR A 63 -16.04 -3.24 3.37
N ARG A 64 -15.47 -3.62 2.22
CA ARG A 64 -16.21 -4.31 1.14
C ARG A 64 -16.93 -5.56 1.63
N ALA A 65 -16.28 -6.36 2.50
CA ALA A 65 -16.82 -7.63 2.97
C ALA A 65 -17.92 -7.47 4.04
N THR A 66 -17.93 -6.37 4.79
CA THR A 66 -18.77 -6.21 5.98
C THR A 66 -19.76 -5.05 5.91
N GLY A 67 -19.48 -4.04 5.09
CA GLY A 67 -20.20 -2.77 5.06
C GLY A 67 -19.95 -1.89 6.30
N GLU A 68 -19.04 -2.26 7.21
CA GLU A 68 -18.84 -1.55 8.47
C GLU A 68 -17.95 -0.31 8.29
N GLU A 69 -18.54 0.87 8.50
CA GLU A 69 -17.92 2.18 8.26
C GLU A 69 -16.57 2.37 8.97
N ARG A 70 -16.38 1.76 10.15
CA ARG A 70 -15.11 1.84 10.89
C ARG A 70 -13.92 1.31 10.10
N PHE A 71 -14.11 0.34 9.20
CA PHE A 71 -13.02 -0.13 8.34
C PHE A 71 -12.75 0.82 7.18
N LEU A 72 -13.78 1.47 6.64
CA LEU A 72 -13.61 2.54 5.64
C LEU A 72 -12.81 3.70 6.24
N GLU A 73 -13.12 4.12 7.47
CA GLU A 73 -12.39 5.20 8.16
C GLU A 73 -10.90 4.87 8.34
N VAL A 74 -10.57 3.62 8.70
CA VAL A 74 -9.18 3.18 8.84
C VAL A 74 -8.48 3.12 7.47
N ALA A 75 -9.16 2.65 6.43
CA ALA A 75 -8.63 2.64 5.06
C ALA A 75 -8.35 4.06 4.55
N ASP A 76 -9.28 5.00 4.77
CA ASP A 76 -9.11 6.41 4.41
C ASP A 76 -7.94 7.06 5.16
N ARG A 77 -7.81 6.80 6.47
CA ARG A 77 -6.74 7.35 7.30
C ARG A 77 -5.36 6.81 6.89
N THR A 78 -5.27 5.52 6.62
CA THR A 78 -4.02 4.89 6.15
C THR A 78 -3.66 5.35 4.74
N ALA A 79 -4.64 5.55 3.85
CA ALA A 79 -4.41 6.14 2.54
C ALA A 79 -3.95 7.60 2.66
N ALA A 80 -4.55 8.39 3.54
CA ALA A 80 -4.12 9.77 3.77
C ALA A 80 -2.67 9.85 4.26
N TYR A 81 -2.23 8.92 5.11
CA TYR A 81 -0.81 8.81 5.50
C TYR A 81 0.08 8.50 4.29
N TYR A 82 -0.31 7.51 3.48
CA TYR A 82 0.43 7.13 2.27
C TYR A 82 0.69 8.35 1.36
N PHE A 83 -0.37 9.07 0.96
CA PHE A 83 -0.24 10.19 0.02
C PHE A 83 0.57 11.35 0.60
N ARG A 84 0.40 11.64 1.90
CA ARG A 84 1.20 12.66 2.59
C ARG A 84 2.70 12.34 2.58
N ARG A 85 3.07 11.06 2.66
CA ARG A 85 4.48 10.63 2.68
C ARG A 85 5.07 10.35 1.32
N ALA A 86 4.25 9.92 0.35
CA ALA A 86 4.67 9.73 -1.04
C ALA A 86 4.94 11.07 -1.75
N GLY A 87 4.19 12.12 -1.39
CA GLY A 87 4.27 13.41 -2.09
C GLY A 87 3.90 13.26 -3.56
N ASP A 88 4.55 14.04 -4.42
CA ASP A 88 4.26 14.08 -5.86
C ASP A 88 4.78 12.85 -6.62
N ASP A 89 5.71 12.09 -6.04
CA ASP A 89 6.28 10.89 -6.67
C ASP A 89 5.23 9.78 -6.85
N LEU A 90 4.27 9.69 -5.92
CA LEU A 90 3.22 8.67 -5.78
C LEU A 90 3.68 7.20 -5.65
N VAL A 91 4.72 6.79 -6.37
CA VAL A 91 5.44 5.52 -6.25
C VAL A 91 6.54 5.68 -5.20
N PRO A 92 6.39 5.13 -3.99
CA PRO A 92 7.21 5.49 -2.86
C PRO A 92 8.55 4.77 -2.91
N PHE A 93 9.52 5.30 -2.15
CA PHE A 93 10.64 4.50 -1.68
C PHE A 93 10.16 3.32 -0.82
N TYR A 94 10.94 2.25 -0.71
CA TYR A 94 10.58 1.06 0.07
C TYR A 94 10.18 1.38 1.53
N CYS A 95 10.69 2.48 2.08
CA CYS A 95 10.36 3.02 3.40
C CYS A 95 10.23 4.55 3.31
N PHE A 96 9.13 5.09 3.86
CA PHE A 96 8.74 6.50 3.72
C PHE A 96 9.63 7.50 4.48
N ASP A 97 10.46 7.04 5.37
CA ASP A 97 11.26 7.82 6.31
C ASP A 97 12.72 7.35 6.36
N ASP A 98 13.15 6.56 5.37
CA ASP A 98 14.55 6.20 5.26
C ASP A 98 15.42 7.46 5.02
N PRO A 99 16.47 7.69 5.85
CA PRO A 99 17.31 8.86 5.77
C PRO A 99 18.26 8.86 4.57
N ALA A 100 18.49 7.70 3.95
CA ALA A 100 19.37 7.58 2.78
C ALA A 100 18.65 7.90 1.45
N ARG A 101 17.37 8.31 1.49
CA ARG A 101 16.67 8.81 0.29
C ARG A 101 17.39 10.04 -0.30
N PRO A 102 17.51 10.14 -1.64
CA PRO A 102 16.88 9.29 -2.65
C PRO A 102 17.69 8.03 -3.03
N ASN A 103 18.79 7.72 -2.35
CA ASN A 103 19.72 6.61 -2.68
C ASN A 103 19.26 5.24 -2.13
N VAL A 104 17.95 4.99 -2.10
CA VAL A 104 17.34 3.72 -1.68
C VAL A 104 16.32 3.29 -2.72
N PRO A 105 15.98 2.00 -2.83
CA PRO A 105 15.06 1.54 -3.86
C PRO A 105 13.63 2.08 -3.68
N ARG A 106 12.93 2.21 -4.81
CA ARG A 106 11.48 2.36 -4.86
C ARG A 106 10.77 1.03 -4.60
N ASP A 107 9.47 1.12 -4.37
CA ASP A 107 8.61 -0.04 -4.28
C ASP A 107 7.28 0.20 -5.01
N SER A 108 7.29 -0.06 -6.31
CA SER A 108 6.10 0.00 -7.18
C SER A 108 4.97 -0.90 -6.69
N SER A 109 5.31 -2.02 -6.03
CA SER A 109 4.30 -2.93 -5.48
C SER A 109 3.46 -2.27 -4.38
N ALA A 110 4.03 -1.38 -3.57
CA ALA A 110 3.29 -0.62 -2.57
C ALA A 110 2.26 0.33 -3.22
N ALA A 111 2.63 0.97 -4.33
CA ALA A 111 1.72 1.81 -5.10
C ALA A 111 0.61 0.99 -5.77
N ALA A 112 0.93 -0.17 -6.35
CA ALA A 112 -0.06 -1.07 -6.96
C ALA A 112 -1.09 -1.57 -5.94
N ILE A 113 -0.64 -2.02 -4.76
CA ILE A 113 -1.52 -2.46 -3.66
C ILE A 113 -2.42 -1.32 -3.17
N THR A 114 -1.85 -0.13 -3.01
CA THR A 114 -2.60 1.07 -2.57
C THR A 114 -3.65 1.47 -3.60
N CYS A 115 -3.29 1.44 -4.89
CA CYS A 115 -4.21 1.70 -6.00
C CYS A 115 -5.40 0.72 -5.98
N ALA A 116 -5.13 -0.58 -5.86
CA ALA A 116 -6.19 -1.60 -5.77
C ALA A 116 -7.11 -1.38 -4.56
N GLY A 117 -6.56 -1.01 -3.40
CA GLY A 117 -7.34 -0.68 -2.20
C GLY A 117 -8.25 0.53 -2.41
N LEU A 118 -7.75 1.58 -3.06
CA LEU A 118 -8.55 2.77 -3.38
C LEU A 118 -9.64 2.48 -4.41
N MET A 119 -9.40 1.59 -5.38
CA MET A 119 -10.45 1.17 -6.31
C MET A 119 -11.60 0.46 -5.60
N ILE A 120 -11.32 -0.34 -4.56
CA ILE A 120 -12.36 -0.91 -3.70
C ILE A 120 -13.18 0.21 -3.04
N LEU A 121 -12.53 1.23 -2.49
CA LEU A 121 -13.24 2.35 -1.86
C LEU A 121 -14.07 3.16 -2.86
N ALA A 122 -13.54 3.36 -4.08
CA ALA A 122 -14.23 4.04 -5.16
C ALA A 122 -15.52 3.31 -5.59
N GLU A 123 -15.52 1.98 -5.58
CA GLU A 123 -16.69 1.15 -5.94
C GLU A 123 -17.73 1.08 -4.84
N HIS A 124 -17.31 1.01 -3.58
CA HIS A 124 -18.19 0.58 -2.48
C HIS A 124 -18.59 1.69 -1.50
N ALA A 125 -17.85 2.80 -1.41
CA ALA A 125 -18.17 3.84 -0.44
C ALA A 125 -19.53 4.50 -0.77
N GLN A 126 -20.35 4.76 0.25
CA GLN A 126 -21.68 5.35 0.04
C GLN A 126 -21.61 6.86 -0.19
N ASP A 127 -20.66 7.53 0.46
CA ASP A 127 -20.41 8.97 0.29
C ASP A 127 -19.80 9.26 -1.09
N PRO A 128 -20.50 10.05 -1.95
CA PRO A 128 -20.00 10.43 -3.27
C PRO A 128 -18.65 11.15 -3.25
N ILE A 129 -18.38 11.97 -2.23
CA ILE A 129 -17.13 12.73 -2.13
C ILE A 129 -15.97 11.77 -1.85
N ARG A 130 -16.16 10.81 -0.94
CA ARG A 130 -15.14 9.78 -0.66
C ARG A 130 -14.91 8.87 -1.84
N ARG A 131 -15.96 8.47 -2.57
CA ARG A 131 -15.81 7.69 -3.81
C ARG A 131 -14.96 8.43 -4.83
N GLN A 132 -15.31 9.68 -5.12
CA GLN A 132 -14.59 10.47 -6.12
C GLN A 132 -13.13 10.68 -5.71
N ARG A 133 -12.87 11.06 -4.46
CA ARG A 133 -11.49 11.21 -3.94
C ARG A 133 -10.68 9.92 -4.07
N SER A 134 -11.29 8.76 -3.79
CA SER A 134 -10.62 7.47 -3.89
C SER A 134 -10.31 7.14 -5.35
N ARG A 135 -11.26 7.40 -6.25
CA ARG A 135 -11.09 7.24 -7.69
C ARG A 135 -9.94 8.10 -8.22
N ASP A 136 -9.97 9.41 -7.95
CA ASP A 136 -8.95 10.36 -8.44
C ASP A 136 -7.54 9.94 -7.99
N ARG A 137 -7.41 9.54 -6.72
CA ARG A 137 -6.15 9.05 -6.16
C ARG A 137 -5.69 7.74 -6.79
N ALA A 138 -6.62 6.82 -7.05
CA ALA A 138 -6.30 5.55 -7.68
C ALA A 138 -5.87 5.75 -9.15
N GLU A 139 -6.56 6.62 -9.89
CA GLU A 139 -6.20 6.98 -11.28
C GLU A 139 -4.84 7.70 -11.35
N ALA A 140 -4.51 8.54 -10.38
CA ALA A 140 -3.19 9.16 -10.27
C ALA A 140 -2.08 8.12 -10.03
N LEU A 141 -2.28 7.19 -9.10
CA LEU A 141 -1.34 6.08 -8.86
C LEU A 141 -1.18 5.19 -10.09
N LEU A 142 -2.29 4.84 -10.74
CA LEU A 142 -2.27 4.02 -11.95
C LEU A 142 -1.49 4.71 -13.08
N SER A 143 -1.72 6.00 -13.27
CA SER A 143 -0.98 6.79 -14.27
C SER A 143 0.52 6.84 -13.95
N ALA A 144 0.88 7.05 -12.68
CA ALA A 144 2.29 7.06 -12.26
C ALA A 144 2.97 5.69 -12.46
N LEU A 145 2.28 4.59 -12.13
CA LEU A 145 2.78 3.23 -12.36
C LEU A 145 2.97 2.93 -13.85
N VAL A 146 1.98 3.27 -14.68
CA VAL A 146 2.05 3.03 -16.13
C VAL A 146 3.14 3.86 -16.78
N ALA A 147 3.26 5.14 -16.42
CA ALA A 147 4.25 6.03 -17.02
C ALA A 147 5.69 5.76 -16.56
N GLY A 148 5.88 5.36 -15.31
CA GLY A 148 7.21 5.32 -14.68
C GLY A 148 7.69 3.93 -14.27
N SER A 149 6.87 2.88 -14.38
CA SER A 149 7.24 1.54 -13.88
C SER A 149 6.74 0.38 -14.74
N LEU A 150 5.82 0.59 -15.68
CA LEU A 150 5.30 -0.47 -16.54
C LEU A 150 6.01 -0.47 -17.89
N THR A 151 6.61 -1.59 -18.28
CA THR A 151 7.32 -1.67 -19.56
C THR A 151 6.37 -1.65 -20.77
N PRO A 152 6.79 -1.06 -21.90
CA PRO A 152 8.09 -0.41 -22.13
C PRO A 152 8.12 1.01 -21.55
N LEU A 153 9.23 1.41 -20.93
CA LEU A 153 9.38 2.76 -20.37
C LEU A 153 9.72 3.83 -21.43
N ASP A 154 10.37 3.42 -22.52
CA ASP A 154 10.70 4.29 -23.65
C ASP A 154 10.74 3.48 -24.96
N GLU A 155 11.01 4.16 -26.07
CA GLU A 155 11.08 3.54 -27.41
C GLU A 155 12.23 2.53 -27.60
N ASN A 156 13.23 2.56 -26.72
CA ASN A 156 14.41 1.69 -26.75
C ASN A 156 14.29 0.51 -25.77
N ASP A 157 13.33 0.53 -24.85
CA ASP A 157 13.06 -0.57 -23.94
C ASP A 157 12.62 -1.83 -24.72
N ARG A 158 13.45 -2.88 -24.66
CA ARG A 158 13.21 -4.18 -25.35
C ARG A 158 12.65 -5.25 -24.41
N ARG A 159 12.38 -4.93 -23.14
CA ARG A 159 11.78 -5.88 -22.20
C ARG A 159 10.35 -6.25 -22.64
N PRO A 160 9.84 -7.43 -22.25
CA PRO A 160 8.43 -7.78 -22.42
C PRO A 160 7.50 -6.66 -21.97
N ARG A 161 6.39 -6.45 -22.69
CA ARG A 161 5.39 -5.43 -22.34
C ARG A 161 4.63 -5.85 -21.08
N GLY A 162 4.36 -4.91 -20.20
CA GLY A 162 3.52 -5.13 -19.02
C GLY A 162 4.26 -5.63 -17.79
N MET A 163 5.60 -5.62 -17.77
CA MET A 163 6.38 -5.91 -16.57
C MET A 163 6.35 -4.71 -15.63
N LEU A 164 5.99 -4.92 -14.36
CA LEU A 164 6.04 -3.85 -13.36
C LEU A 164 7.39 -3.83 -12.64
N LEU A 165 8.21 -2.83 -12.97
CA LEU A 165 9.56 -2.65 -12.47
C LEU A 165 9.59 -1.94 -11.11
N HIS A 166 10.78 -1.85 -10.50
CA HIS A 166 11.03 -1.04 -9.29
C HIS A 166 10.30 -1.50 -8.03
N GLY A 167 10.03 -2.80 -7.92
CA GLY A 167 9.60 -3.43 -6.69
C GLY A 167 10.79 -3.73 -5.77
N CYS A 168 10.57 -3.64 -4.46
CA CYS A 168 11.59 -3.98 -3.46
C CYS A 168 11.08 -5.03 -2.47
N TYR A 169 11.62 -6.26 -2.51
CA TYR A 169 11.20 -7.32 -1.61
C TYR A 169 11.70 -7.10 -0.17
N ASN A 170 13.02 -7.07 0.05
CA ASN A 170 13.59 -6.82 1.37
C ASN A 170 14.92 -6.07 1.27
N LYS A 171 14.87 -4.75 1.42
CA LYS A 171 16.06 -3.89 1.37
C LYS A 171 17.07 -4.24 2.46
N ASN A 172 16.62 -4.47 3.70
CA ASN A 172 17.50 -4.72 4.84
C ASN A 172 18.33 -5.99 4.66
N ALA A 173 17.77 -7.01 4.01
CA ALA A 173 18.46 -8.25 3.67
C ALA A 173 19.18 -8.20 2.31
N GLY A 174 19.03 -7.13 1.53
CA GLY A 174 19.57 -7.02 0.17
C GLY A 174 18.88 -7.94 -0.84
N TRP A 175 17.65 -8.39 -0.56
CA TRP A 175 16.95 -9.34 -1.43
C TRP A 175 16.00 -8.62 -2.37
N HIS A 176 16.21 -8.84 -3.66
CA HIS A 176 15.36 -8.37 -4.75
C HIS A 176 14.92 -6.91 -4.57
N THR A 177 15.89 -5.99 -4.49
CA THR A 177 15.67 -4.59 -4.12
C THR A 177 15.23 -3.68 -5.27
N ASP A 178 15.37 -4.11 -6.52
CA ASP A 178 14.86 -3.43 -7.72
C ASP A 178 14.47 -4.48 -8.77
N HIS A 179 13.31 -5.12 -8.56
CA HIS A 179 12.84 -6.24 -9.38
C HIS A 179 11.35 -6.14 -9.68
N GLU A 180 10.93 -6.87 -10.72
CA GLU A 180 9.54 -7.25 -10.88
C GLU A 180 9.14 -8.22 -9.76
N LEU A 181 7.96 -7.99 -9.19
CA LEU A 181 7.45 -8.75 -8.06
C LEU A 181 6.03 -9.18 -8.39
N VAL A 182 5.78 -10.50 -8.36
CA VAL A 182 4.50 -11.10 -8.75
C VAL A 182 3.28 -10.50 -8.04
N TRP A 183 3.43 -10.07 -6.78
CA TRP A 183 2.34 -9.39 -6.07
C TRP A 183 2.11 -7.98 -6.61
N GLY A 184 3.15 -7.24 -7.01
CA GLY A 184 3.01 -5.96 -7.69
C GLY A 184 2.19 -6.09 -8.97
N ASP A 185 2.53 -7.07 -9.83
CA ASP A 185 1.80 -7.35 -11.07
C ASP A 185 0.33 -7.72 -10.79
N TYR A 186 0.10 -8.60 -9.81
CA TYR A 186 -1.25 -9.00 -9.42
C TYR A 186 -2.11 -7.80 -9.00
N PHE A 187 -1.62 -6.94 -8.11
CA PHE A 187 -2.42 -5.79 -7.64
C PHE A 187 -2.57 -4.71 -8.71
N LEU A 188 -1.60 -4.56 -9.62
CA LEU A 188 -1.76 -3.70 -10.79
C LEU A 188 -2.90 -4.22 -11.69
N LEU A 189 -2.93 -5.52 -11.98
CA LEU A 189 -3.98 -6.15 -12.77
C LEU A 189 -5.35 -6.01 -12.09
N GLU A 190 -5.43 -6.22 -10.78
CA GLU A 190 -6.65 -6.01 -9.99
C GLU A 190 -7.15 -4.57 -10.11
N ALA A 191 -6.25 -3.59 -9.96
CA ALA A 191 -6.58 -2.17 -10.10
C ALA A 191 -7.05 -1.81 -11.52
N LEU A 192 -6.37 -2.31 -12.55
CA LEU A 192 -6.75 -2.10 -13.96
C LEU A 192 -8.14 -2.66 -14.27
N ARG A 193 -8.45 -3.86 -13.77
CA ARG A 193 -9.77 -4.49 -13.93
C ARG A 193 -10.86 -3.72 -13.21
N ALA A 194 -10.58 -3.19 -12.02
CA ALA A 194 -11.53 -2.34 -11.30
C ALA A 194 -11.77 -1.03 -12.06
N TRP A 195 -10.69 -0.35 -12.47
CA TRP A 195 -10.74 0.87 -13.26
C TRP A 195 -11.55 0.72 -14.55
N SER A 196 -11.36 -0.39 -15.29
CA SER A 196 -12.08 -0.62 -16.55
C SER A 196 -13.60 -0.76 -16.39
N ARG A 197 -14.10 -1.11 -15.19
CA ARG A 197 -15.54 -1.17 -14.89
C ARG A 197 -16.12 0.16 -14.43
N LEU A 198 -15.27 1.04 -13.89
CA LEU A 198 -15.65 2.37 -13.40
C LEU A 198 -15.66 3.43 -14.50
N ARG A 199 -15.08 3.13 -15.66
CA ARG A 199 -14.97 4.01 -16.82
C ARG A 199 -16.28 4.13 -17.60
#